data_AF-A0A9X8VL45-F1
#
_entry.id   AF-A0A9X8VL45-F1
#
_cell.length_a   1.000
_cell.length_b   1.000
_cell.length_c   1.000
_cell.angle_alpha   90.00
_cell.angle_beta   90.00
_cell.angle_gamma   90.00
#
_symmetry.space_group_name_H-M   'P 1'
#
loop_
_entity.id
_entity.type
_entity.pdbx_description
1 polymer ?
#
loop_
_entity_poly.entity_id
_entity_poly.type
_entity_poly.pdbx_seq_one_letter_code
_entity_poly.pdbx_strand_id
1 'polypeptide(L)'
;MLMAGGGIEDISRVILLNTLTEYQATMDAIRDNATISAADRVDMLARLGDSFSKCIAAGKRVLPETSELAIALEVVKLLGDLIGTRFPKHLPAYLEMLDAMGDEVKRKYG
;
A
#
# COMPACT_ATOMS: atom_id res chain seq x y z
N MET A 1 29.36 -7.39 -1.37
CA MET A 1 28.32 -6.84 -2.26
C MET A 1 27.30 -6.11 -1.38
N LEU A 2 27.44 -4.80 -1.26
CA LEU A 2 26.46 -3.97 -0.57
C LEU A 2 25.34 -3.64 -1.56
N MET A 3 24.11 -4.00 -1.18
CA MET A 3 22.85 -3.33 -1.54
C MET A 3 22.68 -2.83 -2.98
N ALA A 4 22.17 -3.70 -3.86
CA ALA A 4 21.43 -3.28 -5.05
C ALA A 4 20.01 -3.87 -4.93
N GLY A 5 19.06 -3.07 -4.45
CA GLY A 5 17.65 -3.48 -4.36
C GLY A 5 16.80 -2.62 -3.41
N GLY A 6 17.12 -2.58 -2.11
CA GLY A 6 16.19 -2.02 -1.10
C GLY A 6 16.33 -0.53 -0.78
N GLY A 7 17.54 0.03 -0.80
CA GLY A 7 17.80 1.33 -0.17
C GLY A 7 16.99 2.52 -0.73
N ILE A 8 17.01 2.74 -2.04
CA ILE A 8 16.34 3.91 -2.65
C ILE A 8 14.83 3.71 -2.77
N GLU A 9 14.39 2.47 -2.97
CA GLU A 9 12.97 2.12 -3.10
C GLU A 9 12.24 2.20 -1.75
N ASP A 10 12.85 1.66 -0.69
CA ASP A 10 12.33 1.77 0.67
C ASP A 10 12.27 3.23 1.12
N ILE A 11 13.30 4.02 0.82
CA ILE A 11 13.31 5.48 1.06
C ILE A 11 12.18 6.16 0.30
N SER A 12 11.93 5.80 -0.96
CA SER A 12 10.86 6.38 -1.78
C SER A 12 9.47 6.03 -1.22
N ARG A 13 9.26 4.79 -0.76
CA ARG A 13 8.02 4.38 -0.07
C ARG A 13 7.81 5.14 1.23
N VAL A 14 8.85 5.27 2.05
CA VAL A 14 8.80 6.04 3.31
C VAL A 14 8.48 7.51 3.04
N ILE A 15 9.08 8.12 2.02
CA ILE A 15 8.79 9.50 1.62
C ILE A 15 7.33 9.64 1.18
N LEU A 16 6.80 8.70 0.38
CA LEU A 16 5.39 8.71 -0.04
C LEU A 16 4.45 8.59 1.17
N LEU A 17 4.70 7.66 2.09
CA LEU A 17 3.89 7.48 3.30
C LEU A 17 3.93 8.70 4.23
N ASN A 18 5.11 9.30 4.41
CA ASN A 18 5.24 10.55 5.18
C ASN A 18 4.51 11.70 4.51
N THR A 19 4.55 11.80 3.18
CA THR A 19 3.83 12.82 2.41
C THR A 19 2.31 12.67 2.56
N LEU A 20 1.80 11.42 2.60
CA LEU A 20 0.38 11.16 2.88
C LEU A 20 -0.03 11.60 4.29
N THR A 21 0.86 11.39 5.26
CA THR A 21 0.65 11.83 6.65
C THR A 21 0.63 13.36 6.77
N GLU A 22 1.54 14.04 6.06
CA GLU A 22 1.58 15.50 5.94
C GLU A 22 0.32 16.07 5.28
N TYR A 23 -0.23 15.39 4.26
CA TYR A 23 -1.49 15.80 3.63
C TYR A 23 -2.66 15.72 4.60
N GLN A 24 -2.75 14.65 5.41
CA GLN A 24 -3.79 14.52 6.42
C GLN A 24 -3.68 15.66 7.45
N ALA A 25 -2.48 15.89 7.99
CA ALA A 25 -2.24 16.97 8.95
C ALA A 25 -2.57 18.37 8.37
N THR A 26 -2.22 18.61 7.10
CA THR A 26 -2.52 19.86 6.41
C THR A 26 -4.02 20.02 6.18
N MET A 27 -4.73 18.95 5.83
CA MET A 27 -6.18 18.97 5.64
C MET A 27 -6.92 19.28 6.94
N ASP A 28 -6.46 18.70 8.06
CA ASP A 28 -7.01 18.95 9.39
C ASP A 28 -6.71 20.39 9.84
N ALA A 29 -5.50 20.89 9.61
CA ALA A 29 -5.16 22.30 9.87
C ALA A 29 -6.03 23.28 9.05
N ILE A 30 -6.33 22.96 7.78
CA ILE A 30 -7.23 23.77 6.95
C ILE A 30 -8.67 23.69 7.48
N ARG A 31 -9.12 22.54 8.00
CA ARG A 31 -10.47 22.33 8.55
C ARG A 31 -10.68 23.03 9.88
N ASP A 32 -9.70 22.98 10.77
CA ASP A 32 -9.83 23.49 12.14
C ASP A 32 -9.53 24.99 12.24
N ASN A 33 -8.96 25.59 11.19
CA ASN A 33 -8.68 27.01 11.18
C ASN A 33 -9.95 27.85 10.96
N ALA A 34 -10.44 28.47 12.04
CA ALA A 34 -11.64 29.32 12.03
C ALA A 34 -11.45 30.68 11.32
N THR A 35 -10.22 31.08 10.98
CA THR A 35 -9.91 32.37 10.36
C THR A 35 -9.90 32.33 8.83
N ILE A 36 -9.88 31.12 8.23
CA ILE A 36 -9.94 30.95 6.77
C ILE A 36 -11.38 31.12 6.29
N SER A 37 -11.59 32.00 5.31
CA SER A 37 -12.90 32.20 4.68
C SER A 37 -13.37 30.92 3.97
N ALA A 38 -14.69 30.78 3.77
CA ALA A 38 -15.21 29.60 3.06
C ALA A 38 -14.65 29.46 1.64
N ALA A 39 -14.44 30.57 0.92
CA ALA A 39 -13.88 30.58 -0.42
C ALA A 39 -12.41 30.14 -0.42
N ASP A 40 -11.60 30.71 0.47
CA ASP A 40 -10.18 30.37 0.59
C ASP A 40 -9.98 28.92 1.02
N ARG A 41 -10.86 28.41 1.90
CA ARG A 41 -10.85 27.02 2.36
C ARG A 41 -11.08 26.06 1.20
N VAL A 42 -12.06 26.36 0.34
CA VAL A 42 -12.34 25.54 -0.85
C VAL A 42 -11.16 25.56 -1.82
N ASP A 43 -10.54 26.72 -2.06
CA ASP A 43 -9.34 26.83 -2.91
C ASP A 43 -8.16 26.01 -2.36
N MET A 44 -7.88 26.15 -1.06
CA MET A 44 -6.79 25.42 -0.41
C MET A 44 -7.02 23.89 -0.44
N LEU A 45 -8.24 23.43 -0.19
CA LEU A 45 -8.58 22.00 -0.27
C LEU A 45 -8.52 21.46 -1.70
N ALA A 46 -8.95 22.24 -2.69
CA ALA A 46 -8.86 21.86 -4.10
C ALA A 46 -7.39 21.70 -4.55
N ARG A 47 -6.53 22.64 -4.15
CA ARG A 47 -5.08 22.60 -4.44
C ARG A 47 -4.39 21.44 -3.74
N LEU A 48 -4.80 21.13 -2.51
CA LEU A 48 -4.32 19.96 -1.77
C LEU A 48 -4.70 18.65 -2.49
N GLY A 49 -5.95 18.53 -2.96
CA GLY A 49 -6.43 17.36 -3.70
C GLY A 49 -5.77 17.16 -5.07
N ASP A 50 -5.50 18.25 -5.80
CA ASP A 50 -4.76 18.20 -7.07
C ASP A 50 -3.29 17.79 -6.85
N SER A 51 -2.64 18.36 -5.83
CA SER A 51 -1.28 18.00 -5.44
C SER A 51 -1.16 16.53 -5.01
N PHE A 52 -2.13 16.04 -4.23
CA PHE A 52 -2.24 14.63 -3.85
C PHE A 52 -2.34 13.72 -5.09
N SER A 53 -3.23 14.05 -6.02
CA SER A 53 -3.45 13.26 -7.24
C SER A 53 -2.19 13.20 -8.11
N LYS A 54 -1.45 14.31 -8.21
CA LYS A 54 -0.15 14.37 -8.91
C LYS A 54 0.92 13.53 -8.20
N CYS A 55 0.96 13.56 -6.87
CA CYS A 55 1.89 12.77 -6.07
C CYS A 55 1.64 11.27 -6.24
N ILE A 56 0.37 10.83 -6.23
CA ILE A 56 0.01 9.43 -6.52
C ILE A 56 0.37 9.04 -7.96
N ALA A 57 0.10 9.90 -8.93
CA ALA A 57 0.44 9.63 -10.34
C ALA A 57 1.96 9.55 -10.57
N ALA A 58 2.74 10.38 -9.88
CA ALA A 58 4.20 10.33 -9.88
C ALA A 58 4.73 9.10 -9.13
N GLY A 59 4.14 8.78 -7.98
CA GLY A 59 4.48 7.61 -7.16
C GLY A 59 4.25 6.29 -7.90
N LYS A 60 3.17 6.17 -8.68
CA LYS A 60 2.92 5.01 -9.57
C LYS A 60 4.02 4.78 -10.62
N ARG A 61 4.85 5.77 -10.94
CA ARG A 61 5.99 5.64 -11.87
C ARG A 61 7.30 5.28 -11.17
N VAL A 62 7.35 5.44 -9.84
CA VAL A 62 8.54 5.25 -8.99
C VAL A 62 8.44 3.97 -8.14
N LEU A 63 7.22 3.59 -7.74
CA LEU A 63 6.95 2.26 -7.23
C LEU A 63 7.11 1.30 -8.42
N PRO A 64 8.04 0.34 -8.37
CA PRO A 64 8.06 -0.70 -9.39
C PRO A 64 6.69 -1.33 -9.41
N GLU A 65 6.27 -1.83 -10.57
CA GLU A 65 5.22 -2.82 -10.66
C GLU A 65 5.63 -4.00 -9.77
N THR A 66 5.34 -3.95 -8.48
CA THR A 66 5.20 -5.15 -7.68
C THR A 66 4.13 -5.91 -8.41
N SER A 67 4.54 -6.87 -9.24
CA SER A 67 3.66 -7.72 -10.02
C SER A 67 2.52 -8.11 -9.09
N GLU A 68 1.27 -7.84 -9.47
CA GLU A 68 0.12 -8.15 -8.61
C GLU A 68 0.17 -9.60 -8.10
N LEU A 69 0.80 -10.48 -8.90
CA LEU A 69 1.16 -11.84 -8.54
C LEU A 69 2.10 -11.95 -7.33
N ALA A 70 3.16 -11.15 -7.27
CA ALA A 70 4.09 -11.11 -6.14
C ALA A 70 3.39 -10.64 -4.84
N ILE A 71 2.53 -9.63 -4.93
CA ILE A 71 1.73 -9.17 -3.78
C ILE A 71 0.74 -10.27 -3.35
N ALA A 72 0.06 -10.91 -4.30
CA ALA A 72 -0.86 -12.00 -4.01
C ALA A 72 -0.16 -13.17 -3.31
N LEU A 73 1.03 -13.56 -3.76
CA LEU A 73 1.85 -14.60 -3.14
C LEU A 73 2.30 -14.21 -1.72
N GLU A 74 2.65 -12.95 -1.50
CA GLU A 74 3.03 -12.44 -0.18
C GLU A 74 1.85 -12.47 0.81
N VAL A 75 0.65 -12.08 0.37
CA VAL A 75 -0.57 -12.15 1.19
C VAL A 75 -0.93 -13.59 1.54
N VAL A 76 -0.78 -14.51 0.59
CA VAL A 76 -0.98 -15.95 0.84
C VAL A 76 0.00 -16.43 1.91
N LYS A 77 1.29 -16.14 1.76
CA LYS A 77 2.31 -16.52 2.76
C LYS A 77 2.01 -15.93 4.15
N LEU A 78 1.63 -14.66 4.21
CA LEU A 78 1.29 -13.97 5.46
C LEU A 78 0.11 -14.65 6.19
N LEU A 79 -0.89 -15.12 5.44
CA LEU A 79 -2.00 -15.88 6.02
C LEU A 79 -1.54 -17.21 6.61
N GLY A 80 -0.63 -17.91 5.93
CA GLY A 80 0.01 -19.13 6.46
C GLY A 80 0.75 -18.88 7.77
N ASP A 81 1.54 -17.82 7.84
CA ASP A 81 2.29 -17.42 9.04
C ASP A 81 1.34 -17.06 10.21
N LEU A 82 0.24 -16.34 9.90
CA LEU A 82 -0.80 -16.00 10.88
C LEU A 82 -1.48 -17.26 11.44
N ILE A 83 -1.83 -18.21 10.57
CA ILE A 83 -2.47 -19.47 10.97
C ILE A 83 -1.50 -20.30 11.80
N GLY A 84 -0.25 -20.46 11.37
CA GLY A 84 0.76 -21.19 12.14
C GLY A 84 0.98 -20.60 13.54
N THR A 85 0.92 -19.27 13.66
CA THR A 85 1.16 -18.57 14.93
C THR A 85 -0.07 -18.54 15.84
N ARG A 86 -1.26 -18.21 15.30
CA ARG A 86 -2.47 -17.94 16.10
C ARG A 86 -3.46 -19.10 16.12
N PHE A 87 -3.46 -19.93 15.08
CA PHE A 87 -4.41 -21.02 14.88
C PHE A 87 -3.72 -22.31 14.41
N PRO A 88 -2.69 -22.82 15.14
CA PRO A 88 -1.82 -23.88 14.64
C PRO A 88 -2.57 -25.17 14.29
N LYS A 89 -3.73 -25.42 14.91
CA LYS A 89 -4.61 -26.56 14.60
C LYS A 89 -5.19 -26.51 13.18
N HIS A 90 -5.26 -25.33 12.56
CA HIS A 90 -5.78 -25.13 11.21
C HIS A 90 -4.68 -25.09 10.14
N LEU A 91 -3.40 -25.09 10.54
CA LEU A 91 -2.28 -25.06 9.62
C LEU A 91 -2.28 -26.25 8.63
N PRO A 92 -2.52 -27.50 9.05
CA PRO A 92 -2.57 -28.62 8.11
C PRO A 92 -3.66 -28.47 7.04
N ALA A 93 -4.86 -28.04 7.44
CA ALA A 93 -5.97 -27.81 6.52
C ALA A 93 -5.69 -26.64 5.55
N TYR A 94 -5.03 -25.58 6.03
CA TYR A 94 -4.61 -24.46 5.19
C TYR A 94 -3.58 -24.87 4.13
N LEU A 95 -2.61 -25.72 4.48
CA LEU A 95 -1.62 -26.24 3.52
C LEU A 95 -2.28 -27.11 2.43
N GLU A 96 -3.23 -27.96 2.82
CA GLU A 96 -4.02 -28.76 1.87
C GLU A 96 -4.82 -27.87 0.90
N MET A 97 -5.44 -26.79 1.40
CA MET A 97 -6.13 -25.80 0.56
C MET A 97 -5.18 -25.05 -0.37
N LEU A 98 -3.97 -24.73 0.09
CA LEU A 98 -2.96 -24.03 -0.69
C LEU A 98 -2.46 -24.86 -1.87
N ASP A 99 -2.24 -26.16 -1.66
CA ASP A 99 -1.88 -27.10 -2.72
C ASP A 99 -3.00 -27.19 -3.78
N ALA A 100 -4.25 -27.37 -3.35
CA ALA A 100 -5.40 -27.39 -4.26
C ALA A 100 -5.59 -26.06 -5.03
N MET A 101 -5.27 -24.93 -4.39
CA MET A 101 -5.31 -23.62 -5.05
C MET A 101 -4.23 -23.48 -6.12
N GLY A 102 -3.06 -24.09 -5.94
CA GLY A 102 -2.02 -24.14 -6.96
C GLY A 102 -2.48 -24.78 -8.27
N ASP A 103 -3.28 -25.85 -8.18
CA ASP A 103 -3.85 -26.52 -9.35
C ASP A 103 -4.93 -25.67 -10.04
N GLU A 104 -5.76 -24.98 -9.26
CA GLU A 104 -6.79 -24.07 -9.81
C GLU A 104 -6.18 -22.84 -10.49
N VAL A 105 -5.08 -22.30 -9.96
CA VAL A 105 -4.32 -21.21 -10.58
C VAL A 105 -3.71 -21.66 -11.92
N LYS A 106 -3.09 -22.85 -11.97
CA LYS A 106 -2.59 -23.42 -13.23
C LYS A 106 -3.71 -23.64 -14.24
N ARG A 107 -4.88 -24.12 -13.81
CA ARG A 107 -6.04 -24.33 -14.69
C ARG A 107 -6.55 -23.01 -15.29
N LYS A 108 -6.51 -21.91 -14.53
CA LYS A 108 -7.09 -20.63 -14.92
C LYS A 108 -6.14 -19.73 -15.71
N TYR A 109 -4.83 -19.83 -15.45
CA TYR A 109 -3.82 -18.93 -16.00
C TYR A 109 -2.66 -19.62 -16.73
N GLY A 110 -2.60 -20.95 -16.71
CA GLY A 110 -1.60 -21.77 -17.42
C GLY A 110 -1.98 -22.10 -18.86
#